data_AF-A0A1V1W0D2-F1
#
_entry.id   AF-A0A1V1W0D2-F1
#
_cell.length_a   1.000
_cell.length_b   1.000
_cell.length_c   1.000
_cell.angle_alpha   90.00
_cell.angle_beta   90.00
_cell.angle_gamma   90.00
#
_symmetry.space_group_name_H-M   'P 1'
#
loop_
_entity.id
_entity.type
_entity.pdbx_description
1 polymer ?
#
loop_
_entity_poly.entity_id
_entity_poly.type
_entity_poly.pdbx_seq_one_letter_code
_entity_poly.pdbx_strand_id
1 'polypeptide(L)'
;MRVGRALGTAMLPCLLVLTACSGSSKADDPAPPSTSATAAAETGDGQTAAPALDPAHAVEPPGERTGAIAYSDIIVNGSKTLDAATIAKVQRLKGVQDVEAISLAEVPIENQALTVAAVDPATYRNFTMLNSALKDVVWDRVAGGELAIRPALEKKLPIDEDDFLRLGSTDDAPAVHIGALAPLSPQIDAVVNDTWIPTLNMVPDNALLIRTGSTSPITLRTPIEKILSGTKASVQMTDVVAREGLDPDVVQTAVVVGTVADAVGTFRYTVLSGGHIAPDPAWEAAHITTQTVPILGSVTCNKAIFPQLIAALNDVQAQGLADTIHPGEYAGCYYPRFIAGTTSLSNHAFGLALDINAIENQRGTAGRIDRGVVTIFKRWGFTWGGDWRYTDPMHFEMNTLVNPQ
;
A
#
# COMPACT_ATOMS: atom_id res chain seq x y z
N MET A 1 -54.19 -2.47 22.19
CA MET A 1 -54.89 -1.20 21.93
C MET A 1 -53.96 -0.28 21.18
N ARG A 2 -54.39 0.21 20.01
CA ARG A 2 -53.69 1.18 19.15
C ARG A 2 -53.82 2.60 19.72
N VAL A 3 -52.77 3.42 19.65
CA VAL A 3 -52.69 4.85 19.23
C VAL A 3 -51.18 5.16 19.14
N GLY A 4 -50.55 5.88 18.20
CA GLY A 4 -50.91 6.69 17.04
C GLY A 4 -49.71 7.61 16.73
N ARG A 5 -49.33 7.73 15.45
CA ARG A 5 -48.24 8.56 14.90
C ARG A 5 -48.49 10.07 15.06
N ALA A 6 -47.42 10.88 15.07
CA ALA A 6 -47.36 12.14 14.31
C ALA A 6 -45.90 12.61 14.09
N LEU A 7 -45.51 12.74 12.81
CA LEU A 7 -44.37 13.55 12.35
C LEU A 7 -44.81 15.02 12.25
N GLY A 8 -43.90 15.95 12.56
CA GLY A 8 -44.07 17.39 12.31
C GLY A 8 -42.83 17.99 11.66
N THR A 9 -42.98 18.41 10.41
CA THR A 9 -42.07 19.18 9.57
C THR A 9 -42.00 20.64 10.03
N ALA A 10 -40.81 21.27 10.01
CA ALA A 10 -40.65 22.71 10.20
C ALA A 10 -40.03 23.36 8.95
N MET A 11 -40.78 24.29 8.34
CA MET A 11 -40.33 25.17 7.27
C MET A 11 -39.65 26.42 7.85
N LEU A 12 -38.63 26.94 7.16
CA LEU A 12 -37.97 28.23 7.42
C LEU A 12 -38.48 29.28 6.41
N PRO A 13 -38.82 30.52 6.81
CA PRO A 13 -39.20 31.58 5.88
C PRO A 13 -38.02 32.49 5.50
N CYS A 14 -38.00 32.91 4.23
CA CYS A 14 -37.22 34.02 3.68
C CYS A 14 -37.73 35.38 4.18
N LEU A 15 -36.83 36.33 4.41
CA LEU A 15 -37.16 37.76 4.50
C LEU A 15 -36.33 38.56 3.48
N LEU A 16 -37.06 39.26 2.60
CA LEU A 16 -36.58 40.35 1.74
C LEU A 16 -36.51 41.66 2.53
N VAL A 17 -35.52 42.50 2.24
CA VAL A 17 -35.55 43.94 2.56
C VAL A 17 -35.29 44.73 1.28
N LEU A 18 -36.28 45.53 0.90
CA LEU A 18 -36.23 46.57 -0.12
C LEU A 18 -36.03 47.93 0.56
N THR A 19 -35.13 48.77 0.05
CA THR A 19 -35.29 50.23 0.08
C THR A 19 -34.79 50.83 -1.24
N ALA A 20 -35.62 51.71 -1.81
CA ALA A 20 -35.46 52.40 -3.09
C ALA A 20 -35.17 53.89 -2.85
N CYS A 21 -34.42 54.58 -3.73
CA CYS A 21 -34.84 55.68 -4.63
C CYS A 21 -33.73 56.77 -4.56
N SER A 22 -33.33 57.58 -5.55
CA SER A 22 -33.62 57.81 -6.97
C SER A 22 -32.57 58.82 -7.48
N GLY A 23 -32.32 58.89 -8.80
CA GLY A 23 -31.67 60.06 -9.41
C GLY A 23 -31.05 59.79 -10.78
N SER A 24 -31.76 60.15 -11.85
CA SER A 24 -31.39 59.93 -13.25
C SER A 24 -30.70 61.15 -13.88
N SER A 25 -29.73 60.91 -14.78
CA SER A 25 -29.53 61.73 -16.00
C SER A 25 -28.55 61.05 -16.98
N LYS A 26 -28.99 60.95 -18.25
CA LYS A 26 -28.27 60.45 -19.45
C LYS A 26 -27.26 61.46 -20.00
N ALA A 27 -26.19 60.96 -20.63
CA ALA A 27 -25.55 61.43 -21.89
C ALA A 27 -24.36 60.49 -22.19
N ASP A 28 -24.43 59.63 -23.22
CA ASP A 28 -23.89 59.78 -24.59
C ASP A 28 -22.49 59.13 -24.78
N ASP A 29 -22.45 58.14 -25.67
CA ASP A 29 -21.29 57.38 -26.20
C ASP A 29 -20.34 58.28 -27.03
N PRO A 30 -19.02 57.95 -27.19
CA PRO A 30 -18.62 57.02 -28.26
C PRO A 30 -17.34 56.16 -28.03
N ALA A 31 -17.28 55.02 -28.73
CA ALA A 31 -16.05 54.29 -29.09
C ALA A 31 -15.53 54.74 -30.49
N PRO A 32 -14.38 54.28 -31.05
CA PRO A 32 -13.13 53.67 -30.53
C PRO A 32 -11.88 54.45 -31.07
N PRO A 33 -10.65 53.87 -31.12
CA PRO A 33 -10.29 53.20 -32.38
C PRO A 33 -9.46 51.92 -32.24
N SER A 34 -9.65 51.09 -33.25
CA SER A 34 -8.92 49.90 -33.63
C SER A 34 -7.52 50.23 -34.13
N THR A 35 -6.51 49.51 -33.66
CA THR A 35 -5.23 49.37 -34.37
C THR A 35 -4.90 47.90 -34.51
N SER A 36 -4.98 47.43 -35.75
CA SER A 36 -4.40 46.17 -36.19
C SER A 36 -2.88 46.30 -36.23
N ALA A 37 -2.18 45.41 -35.54
CA ALA A 37 -0.78 45.11 -35.79
C ALA A 37 -0.63 43.59 -35.94
N THR A 38 0.03 43.21 -37.02
CA THR A 38 0.16 41.88 -37.59
C THR A 38 1.23 41.07 -36.84
N ALA A 39 0.92 39.78 -36.60
CA ALA A 39 1.81 38.63 -36.49
C ALA A 39 3.08 38.69 -35.61
N ALA A 40 3.04 37.95 -34.51
CA ALA A 40 4.04 36.89 -34.27
C ALA A 40 3.31 35.71 -33.63
N ALA A 41 3.31 34.57 -34.31
CA ALA A 41 2.90 33.30 -33.74
C ALA A 41 4.02 32.85 -32.78
N GLU A 42 3.79 32.96 -31.48
CA GLU A 42 4.54 32.18 -30.51
C GLU A 42 3.93 30.79 -30.48
N THR A 43 4.64 29.86 -31.12
CA THR A 43 4.48 28.43 -30.96
C THR A 43 4.46 28.09 -29.46
N GLY A 44 3.43 27.37 -29.05
CA GLY A 44 3.18 27.01 -27.66
C GLY A 44 4.42 26.39 -27.01
N ASP A 45 4.85 27.02 -25.92
CA ASP A 45 5.80 26.43 -25.00
C ASP A 45 5.07 25.27 -24.32
N GLY A 46 5.48 24.05 -24.64
CA GLY A 46 5.03 22.86 -23.94
C GLY A 46 5.30 23.04 -22.46
N GLN A 47 4.31 22.74 -21.63
CA GLN A 47 4.46 22.64 -20.19
C GLN A 47 5.71 21.81 -19.90
N THR A 48 6.80 22.50 -19.54
CA THR A 48 8.05 21.84 -19.19
C THR A 48 7.78 21.17 -17.86
N ALA A 49 7.83 19.84 -17.85
CA ALA A 49 7.68 19.06 -16.63
C ALA A 49 8.60 19.66 -15.55
N ALA A 50 8.07 19.79 -14.33
CA ALA A 50 8.87 20.27 -13.21
C ALA A 50 10.14 19.41 -13.06
N PRO A 51 11.29 19.97 -12.63
CA PRO A 51 12.50 19.20 -12.47
C PRO A 51 12.26 17.99 -11.55
N ALA A 52 12.66 16.80 -12.01
CA ALA A 52 12.56 15.58 -11.23
C ALA A 52 13.39 15.70 -9.95
N LEU A 53 12.75 15.44 -8.80
CA LEU A 53 13.43 15.46 -7.50
C LEU A 53 14.36 14.26 -7.32
N ASP A 54 14.08 13.15 -8.02
CA ASP A 54 14.97 12.00 -8.13
C ASP A 54 15.34 11.74 -9.60
N PRO A 55 16.39 12.42 -10.12
CA PRO A 55 16.80 12.28 -11.51
C PRO A 55 17.27 10.86 -11.87
N ALA A 56 17.64 10.03 -10.88
CA ALA A 56 18.08 8.65 -11.13
C ALA A 56 16.90 7.74 -11.49
N HIS A 57 15.71 8.09 -11.03
CA HIS A 57 14.47 7.36 -11.27
C HIS A 57 13.53 8.04 -12.27
N ALA A 58 13.95 9.12 -12.91
CA ALA A 58 13.14 9.85 -13.89
C ALA A 58 13.12 9.17 -15.26
N VAL A 59 11.94 9.08 -15.86
CA VAL A 59 11.67 8.67 -17.25
C VAL A 59 10.97 9.78 -18.02
N GLU A 60 10.78 9.59 -19.33
CA GLU A 60 10.03 10.55 -20.14
C GLU A 60 8.58 10.68 -19.64
N PRO A 61 8.04 11.92 -19.50
CA PRO A 61 6.65 12.10 -19.13
C PRO A 61 5.69 11.40 -20.12
N PRO A 62 4.57 10.84 -19.65
CA PRO A 62 3.69 9.96 -20.43
C PRO A 62 2.94 10.64 -21.59
N GLY A 63 3.05 11.96 -21.73
CA GLY A 63 2.37 12.75 -22.76
C GLY A 63 0.84 12.65 -22.69
N GLU A 64 0.17 12.95 -23.81
CA GLU A 64 -1.30 12.90 -23.89
C GLU A 64 -1.85 11.50 -23.62
N ARG A 65 -2.90 11.43 -22.80
CA ARG A 65 -3.54 10.16 -22.44
C ARG A 65 -4.31 9.55 -23.60
N THR A 66 -3.99 8.29 -23.90
CA THR A 66 -4.71 7.45 -24.88
C THR A 66 -5.36 6.25 -24.18
N GLY A 67 -6.28 5.54 -24.87
CA GLY A 67 -6.92 4.33 -24.36
C GLY A 67 -8.20 4.56 -23.54
N ALA A 68 -8.83 3.47 -23.10
CA ALA A 68 -10.05 3.51 -22.28
C ALA A 68 -9.71 3.63 -20.77
N ILE A 69 -10.56 4.30 -19.99
CA ILE A 69 -10.42 4.41 -18.52
C ILE A 69 -11.45 3.51 -17.85
N ALA A 70 -10.97 2.58 -17.03
CA ALA A 70 -11.76 1.69 -16.20
C ALA A 70 -10.81 0.88 -15.31
N TYR A 71 -11.28 0.48 -14.14
CA TYR A 71 -10.55 -0.48 -13.29
C TYR A 71 -10.36 -1.82 -13.99
N SER A 72 -9.38 -2.59 -13.52
CA SER A 72 -9.32 -4.01 -13.86
C SER A 72 -10.51 -4.75 -13.26
N ASP A 73 -10.94 -5.78 -13.98
CA ASP A 73 -11.93 -6.75 -13.54
C ASP A 73 -11.27 -7.99 -12.94
N ILE A 74 -10.01 -8.24 -13.33
CA ILE A 74 -9.19 -9.36 -12.87
C ILE A 74 -7.79 -8.82 -12.55
N ILE A 75 -7.23 -9.26 -11.43
CA ILE A 75 -5.81 -9.14 -11.11
C ILE A 75 -5.16 -10.52 -11.15
N VAL A 76 -4.02 -10.61 -11.83
CA VAL A 76 -3.11 -11.75 -11.77
C VAL A 76 -1.94 -11.35 -10.90
N ASN A 77 -1.52 -12.20 -9.97
CA ASN A 77 -0.39 -11.92 -9.10
C ASN A 77 0.42 -13.21 -8.85
N GLY A 78 1.72 -13.16 -9.12
CA GLY A 78 2.65 -14.26 -8.89
C GLY A 78 3.96 -13.80 -8.26
N SER A 79 4.78 -14.79 -7.89
CA SER A 79 6.10 -14.56 -7.31
C SER A 79 7.23 -14.60 -8.32
N LYS A 80 6.91 -14.59 -9.62
CA LYS A 80 7.84 -14.75 -10.74
C LYS A 80 7.41 -13.86 -11.88
N THR A 81 8.38 -13.40 -12.66
CA THR A 81 8.14 -12.68 -13.92
C THR A 81 7.28 -13.51 -14.87
N LEU A 82 6.26 -12.86 -15.41
CA LEU A 82 5.46 -13.40 -16.51
C LEU A 82 6.13 -13.00 -17.82
N ASP A 83 6.55 -13.98 -18.61
CA ASP A 83 7.21 -13.67 -19.89
C ASP A 83 6.24 -13.00 -20.88
N ALA A 84 6.80 -12.19 -21.79
CA ALA A 84 6.02 -11.45 -22.78
C ALA A 84 5.13 -12.36 -23.65
N ALA A 85 5.53 -13.62 -23.87
CA ALA A 85 4.75 -14.59 -24.63
C ALA A 85 3.50 -15.03 -23.87
N THR A 86 3.60 -15.19 -22.54
CA THR A 86 2.50 -15.52 -21.64
C THR A 86 1.53 -14.34 -21.53
N ILE A 87 2.05 -13.13 -21.34
CA ILE A 87 1.24 -11.90 -21.32
C ILE A 87 0.47 -11.74 -22.64
N ALA A 88 1.16 -11.89 -23.78
CA ALA A 88 0.53 -11.80 -25.10
C ALA A 88 -0.54 -12.87 -25.33
N LYS A 89 -0.41 -14.07 -24.74
CA LYS A 89 -1.46 -15.09 -24.81
C LYS A 89 -2.70 -14.66 -24.02
N VAL A 90 -2.54 -14.08 -22.83
CA VAL A 90 -3.65 -13.55 -22.03
C VAL A 90 -4.35 -12.42 -22.80
N GLN A 91 -3.58 -11.48 -23.36
CA GLN A 91 -4.12 -10.36 -24.12
C GLN A 91 -4.94 -10.79 -25.35
N ARG A 92 -4.60 -11.92 -25.98
CA ARG A 92 -5.31 -12.46 -27.15
C ARG A 92 -6.51 -13.33 -26.79
N LEU A 93 -6.78 -13.59 -25.51
CA LEU A 93 -7.96 -14.36 -25.11
C LEU A 93 -9.24 -13.62 -25.52
N LYS A 94 -10.15 -14.36 -26.16
CA LYS A 94 -11.48 -13.82 -26.48
C LYS A 94 -12.19 -13.39 -25.19
N GLY A 95 -12.56 -12.12 -25.12
CA GLY A 95 -13.24 -11.53 -23.96
C GLY A 95 -12.31 -10.74 -23.04
N VAL A 96 -10.99 -10.81 -23.24
CA VAL A 96 -10.05 -9.84 -22.68
C VAL A 96 -10.05 -8.60 -23.56
N GLN A 97 -10.21 -7.43 -22.95
CA GLN A 97 -10.21 -6.13 -23.61
C GLN A 97 -8.82 -5.50 -23.57
N ASP A 98 -8.24 -5.40 -22.37
CA ASP A 98 -6.93 -4.80 -22.13
C ASP A 98 -6.18 -5.57 -21.05
N VAL A 99 -4.85 -5.55 -21.15
CA VAL A 99 -3.94 -6.13 -20.16
C VAL A 99 -2.83 -5.12 -19.91
N GLU A 100 -2.60 -4.80 -18.64
CA GLU A 100 -1.45 -4.04 -18.16
C GLU A 100 -0.54 -4.98 -17.37
N ALA A 101 0.74 -5.01 -17.72
CA ALA A 101 1.75 -5.67 -16.89
C ALA A 101 2.26 -4.68 -15.84
N ILE A 102 2.38 -5.14 -14.60
CA ILE A 102 2.94 -4.37 -13.51
C ILE A 102 3.86 -5.26 -12.68
N SER A 103 4.74 -4.62 -11.90
CA SER A 103 5.54 -5.30 -10.89
C SER A 103 4.95 -4.97 -9.52
N LEU A 104 4.51 -5.98 -8.77
CA LEU A 104 3.83 -5.84 -7.49
C LEU A 104 4.68 -6.42 -6.36
N ALA A 105 4.87 -5.65 -5.30
CA ALA A 105 5.58 -6.06 -4.10
C ALA A 105 4.88 -5.57 -2.82
N GLU A 106 5.13 -6.28 -1.73
CA GLU A 106 4.77 -5.90 -0.38
C GLU A 106 6.00 -5.28 0.30
N VAL A 107 5.93 -4.00 0.63
CA VAL A 107 7.01 -3.26 1.30
C VAL A 107 6.65 -3.10 2.78
N PRO A 108 7.36 -3.77 3.71
CA PRO A 108 7.14 -3.59 5.14
C PRO A 108 7.55 -2.17 5.58
N ILE A 109 6.62 -1.45 6.23
CA ILE A 109 6.82 -0.11 6.77
C ILE A 109 6.07 -0.04 8.10
N GLU A 110 6.80 0.14 9.21
CA GLU A 110 6.22 -0.03 10.55
C GLU A 110 5.41 -1.35 10.63
N ASN A 111 4.26 -1.40 11.32
CA ASN A 111 3.49 -2.65 11.49
C ASN A 111 2.72 -3.17 10.27
N GLN A 112 2.87 -2.54 9.10
CA GLN A 112 2.09 -2.88 7.90
C GLN A 112 2.97 -3.20 6.70
N ALA A 113 2.49 -4.09 5.83
CA ALA A 113 3.01 -4.23 4.48
C ALA A 113 2.21 -3.33 3.52
N LEU A 114 2.92 -2.43 2.84
CA LEU A 114 2.37 -1.57 1.81
C LEU A 114 2.43 -2.26 0.45
N THR A 115 1.29 -2.43 -0.22
CA THR A 115 1.27 -2.99 -1.58
C THR A 115 1.69 -1.91 -2.59
N VAL A 116 2.92 -2.02 -3.08
CA VAL A 116 3.54 -1.07 -4.04
C VAL A 116 3.57 -1.69 -5.44
N ALA A 117 3.13 -0.93 -6.44
CA ALA A 117 3.26 -1.28 -7.84
C ALA A 117 4.29 -0.40 -8.55
N ALA A 118 5.22 -1.02 -9.27
CA ALA A 118 6.02 -0.34 -10.29
C ALA A 118 5.34 -0.54 -11.65
N VAL A 119 5.19 0.56 -12.38
CA VAL A 119 4.33 0.64 -13.57
C VAL A 119 4.91 1.53 -14.67
N ASP A 120 4.40 1.37 -15.89
CA ASP A 120 4.45 2.41 -16.92
C ASP A 120 3.34 3.44 -16.63
N PRO A 121 3.68 4.71 -16.27
CA PRO A 121 2.69 5.73 -15.94
C PRO A 121 1.78 6.10 -17.12
N ALA A 122 2.21 5.88 -18.37
CA ALA A 122 1.44 6.22 -19.56
C ALA A 122 0.23 5.30 -19.75
N THR A 123 0.39 4.01 -19.44
CA THR A 123 -0.61 2.97 -19.63
C THR A 123 -1.36 2.66 -18.34
N TYR A 124 -0.67 2.55 -17.19
CA TYR A 124 -1.30 2.24 -15.90
C TYR A 124 -2.36 3.26 -15.49
N ARG A 125 -2.18 4.55 -15.83
CA ARG A 125 -3.15 5.61 -15.51
C ARG A 125 -4.57 5.28 -15.98
N ASN A 126 -4.71 4.49 -17.04
CA ASN A 126 -5.99 4.04 -17.58
C ASN A 126 -6.72 3.00 -16.72
N PHE A 127 -6.04 2.39 -15.75
CA PHE A 127 -6.57 1.44 -14.79
C PHE A 127 -7.03 2.10 -13.48
N THR A 128 -7.00 3.43 -13.40
CA THR A 128 -7.45 4.19 -12.23
C THR A 128 -8.84 4.83 -12.42
N MET A 129 -9.33 5.55 -11.40
CA MET A 129 -10.56 6.36 -11.54
C MET A 129 -10.36 7.50 -12.55
N LEU A 130 -11.46 7.94 -13.17
CA LEU A 130 -11.48 9.06 -14.13
C LEU A 130 -10.76 10.32 -13.61
N ASN A 131 -10.95 10.66 -12.33
CA ASN A 131 -10.34 11.84 -11.70
C ASN A 131 -8.86 11.69 -11.35
N SER A 132 -8.29 10.49 -11.52
CA SER A 132 -6.86 10.19 -11.37
C SER A 132 -6.23 10.04 -12.75
N ALA A 133 -6.85 9.24 -13.62
CA ALA A 133 -6.40 8.97 -14.99
C ALA A 133 -6.19 10.24 -15.84
N LEU A 134 -7.01 11.28 -15.64
CA LEU A 134 -6.97 12.53 -16.39
C LEU A 134 -6.05 13.61 -15.78
N LYS A 135 -5.35 13.32 -14.69
CA LYS A 135 -4.47 14.30 -14.03
C LYS A 135 -3.03 14.09 -14.46
N ASP A 136 -2.62 14.75 -15.53
CA ASP A 136 -1.26 14.63 -16.07
C ASP A 136 -0.19 14.91 -14.99
N VAL A 137 -0.42 15.91 -14.12
CA VAL A 137 0.48 16.21 -12.99
C VAL A 137 0.78 15.01 -12.09
N VAL A 138 -0.15 14.07 -11.90
CA VAL A 138 0.09 12.87 -11.09
C VAL A 138 1.09 11.95 -11.81
N TRP A 139 0.87 11.74 -13.10
CA TRP A 139 1.61 10.77 -13.89
C TRP A 139 2.96 11.32 -14.36
N ASP A 140 3.07 12.64 -14.54
CA ASP A 140 4.34 13.34 -14.74
C ASP A 140 5.24 13.23 -13.50
N ARG A 141 4.66 13.30 -12.30
CA ARG A 141 5.40 13.11 -11.03
C ARG A 141 5.88 11.66 -10.87
N VAL A 142 5.01 10.69 -11.15
CA VAL A 142 5.41 9.26 -11.16
C VAL A 142 6.48 9.00 -12.21
N ALA A 143 6.35 9.57 -13.41
CA ALA A 143 7.40 9.51 -14.43
C ALA A 143 8.69 10.19 -13.96
N GLY A 144 8.60 11.29 -13.21
CA GLY A 144 9.72 11.98 -12.58
C GLY A 144 10.40 11.23 -11.43
N GLY A 145 10.02 9.98 -11.17
CA GLY A 145 10.63 9.15 -10.13
C GLY A 145 9.96 9.23 -8.76
N GLU A 146 8.88 10.00 -8.62
CA GLU A 146 8.20 10.25 -7.34
C GLU A 146 7.09 9.20 -7.07
N LEU A 147 6.68 9.07 -5.81
CA LEU A 147 5.63 8.14 -5.37
C LEU A 147 4.24 8.78 -5.47
N ALA A 148 3.29 8.04 -6.03
CA ALA A 148 1.87 8.32 -5.85
C ALA A 148 1.27 7.38 -4.80
N ILE A 149 0.57 7.93 -3.80
CA ILE A 149 -0.12 7.12 -2.77
C ILE A 149 -1.62 7.40 -2.75
N ARG A 150 -2.39 6.45 -2.21
CA ARG A 150 -3.81 6.72 -1.94
C ARG A 150 -3.96 7.85 -0.89
N PRO A 151 -4.92 8.78 -1.05
CA PRO A 151 -5.14 9.87 -0.09
C PRO A 151 -5.39 9.40 1.36
N ALA A 152 -5.99 8.22 1.55
CA ALA A 152 -6.25 7.68 2.88
C ALA A 152 -4.99 7.26 3.67
N LEU A 153 -3.84 7.15 2.99
CA LEU A 153 -2.57 6.71 3.57
C LEU A 153 -1.66 7.87 4.01
N GLU A 154 -1.86 9.08 3.46
CA GLU A 154 -1.07 10.28 3.78
C GLU A 154 -0.91 10.49 5.29
N LYS A 155 -1.99 10.33 6.06
CA LYS A 155 -1.95 10.54 7.52
C LYS A 155 -1.49 9.32 8.32
N LYS A 156 -1.35 8.16 7.67
CA LYS A 156 -1.08 6.86 8.29
C LYS A 156 0.36 6.39 8.09
N LEU A 157 1.03 6.89 7.06
CA LEU A 157 2.41 6.55 6.74
C LEU A 157 3.39 7.48 7.47
N PRO A 158 4.60 7.00 7.79
CA PRO A 158 5.65 7.82 8.39
C PRO A 158 6.34 8.68 7.33
N ILE A 159 5.60 9.65 6.80
CA ILE A 159 6.12 10.67 5.88
C ILE A 159 6.87 11.71 6.71
N ASP A 160 8.08 12.06 6.28
CA ASP A 160 8.91 13.07 6.96
C ASP A 160 8.50 14.51 6.59
N GLU A 161 9.23 15.50 7.13
CA GLU A 161 8.90 16.92 6.96
C GLU A 161 9.15 17.44 5.54
N ASP A 162 9.91 16.71 4.73
CA ASP A 162 10.24 17.02 3.34
C ASP A 162 9.39 16.17 2.36
N ASP A 163 8.31 15.56 2.86
CA ASP A 163 7.38 14.70 2.10
C ASP A 163 8.04 13.42 1.53
N PHE A 164 9.08 12.89 2.17
CA PHE A 164 9.66 11.58 1.79
C PHE A 164 9.08 10.44 2.63
N LEU A 165 8.90 9.29 1.96
CA LEU A 165 8.58 8.02 2.58
C LEU A 165 9.73 7.03 2.39
N ARG A 166 10.19 6.44 3.48
CA ARG A 166 11.12 5.30 3.43
C ARG A 166 10.34 4.03 3.06
N LEU A 167 10.77 3.36 2.00
CA LEU A 167 10.21 2.11 1.51
C LEU A 167 10.96 0.91 2.10
N GLY A 168 10.86 0.78 3.42
CA GLY A 168 11.47 -0.29 4.20
C GLY A 168 11.59 0.10 5.67
N SER A 169 12.05 -0.83 6.50
CA SER A 169 12.11 -0.65 7.94
C SER A 169 13.49 -0.20 8.46
N THR A 170 14.54 -0.16 7.60
CA THR A 170 15.90 0.26 7.98
C THR A 170 16.21 1.72 7.64
N ASP A 171 17.21 2.30 8.32
CA ASP A 171 17.64 3.68 8.09
C ASP A 171 18.22 3.91 6.68
N ASP A 172 18.78 2.86 6.08
CA ASP A 172 19.34 2.83 4.73
C ASP A 172 18.34 2.37 3.65
N ALA A 173 17.08 2.11 4.03
CA ALA A 173 16.03 1.79 3.07
C ALA A 173 15.84 2.95 2.07
N PRO A 174 15.55 2.67 0.79
CA PRO A 174 15.31 3.71 -0.19
C PRO A 174 14.18 4.65 0.25
N ALA A 175 14.43 5.96 0.18
CA ALA A 175 13.44 6.99 0.41
C ALA A 175 12.94 7.54 -0.92
N VAL A 176 11.64 7.76 -1.03
CA VAL A 176 10.99 8.32 -2.22
C VAL A 176 10.11 9.50 -1.83
N HIS A 177 10.18 10.58 -2.60
CA HIS A 177 9.33 11.75 -2.39
C HIS A 177 7.88 11.43 -2.78
N ILE A 178 6.91 11.88 -1.97
CA ILE A 178 5.48 11.78 -2.28
C ILE A 178 5.10 12.88 -3.28
N GLY A 179 5.09 12.54 -4.56
CA GLY A 179 4.75 13.49 -5.63
C GLY A 179 3.27 13.69 -5.84
N ALA A 180 2.42 12.74 -5.42
CA ALA A 180 0.99 12.82 -5.65
C ALA A 180 0.13 12.02 -4.65
N LEU A 181 -1.02 12.61 -4.29
CA LEU A 181 -2.13 11.91 -3.65
C LEU A 181 -3.23 11.65 -4.68
N ALA A 182 -3.41 10.39 -5.06
CA ALA A 182 -4.30 10.02 -6.17
C ALA A 182 -5.10 8.75 -5.87
N PRO A 183 -6.38 8.67 -6.26
CA PRO A 183 -7.09 7.39 -6.28
C PRO A 183 -6.39 6.40 -7.23
N LEU A 184 -5.92 5.28 -6.70
CA LEU A 184 -5.25 4.22 -7.44
C LEU A 184 -6.20 3.03 -7.71
N SER A 185 -5.72 2.01 -8.43
CA SER A 185 -6.43 0.74 -8.58
C SER A 185 -6.74 0.12 -7.21
N PRO A 186 -7.90 -0.54 -7.03
CA PRO A 186 -8.17 -1.32 -5.82
C PRO A 186 -7.01 -2.29 -5.55
N GLN A 187 -6.65 -2.50 -4.29
CA GLN A 187 -5.54 -3.36 -3.86
C GLN A 187 -4.10 -2.82 -4.11
N ILE A 188 -3.91 -1.72 -4.85
CA ILE A 188 -2.60 -1.04 -4.96
C ILE A 188 -2.56 0.22 -4.10
N ASP A 189 -1.68 0.25 -3.10
CA ASP A 189 -1.60 1.32 -2.11
C ASP A 189 -0.69 2.48 -2.53
N ALA A 190 0.37 2.17 -3.27
CA ALA A 190 1.29 3.14 -3.82
C ALA A 190 1.81 2.72 -5.21
N VAL A 191 2.23 3.71 -6.00
CA VAL A 191 2.75 3.52 -7.36
C VAL A 191 4.04 4.30 -7.56
N VAL A 192 5.05 3.62 -8.07
CA VAL A 192 6.30 4.17 -8.63
C VAL A 192 6.40 3.81 -10.11
N ASN A 193 7.35 4.39 -10.85
CA ASN A 193 7.67 3.91 -12.20
C ASN A 193 8.62 2.69 -12.19
N ASP A 194 8.76 2.02 -13.33
CA ASP A 194 9.55 0.79 -13.48
C ASP A 194 11.05 0.90 -13.14
N THR A 195 11.63 2.10 -13.14
CA THR A 195 13.05 2.27 -12.77
C THR A 195 13.32 1.93 -11.31
N TRP A 196 12.29 1.89 -10.46
CA TRP A 196 12.39 1.49 -9.06
C TRP A 196 12.50 -0.03 -8.85
N ILE A 197 12.20 -0.84 -9.87
CA ILE A 197 12.22 -2.31 -9.77
C ILE A 197 13.56 -2.83 -9.21
N PRO A 198 14.74 -2.42 -9.72
CA PRO A 198 16.02 -2.87 -9.18
C PRO A 198 16.29 -2.31 -7.77
N THR A 199 15.97 -1.05 -7.50
CA THR A 199 16.20 -0.39 -6.21
C THR A 199 15.42 -1.05 -5.08
N LEU A 200 14.18 -1.46 -5.35
CA LEU A 200 13.31 -2.12 -4.38
C LEU A 200 13.41 -3.66 -4.44
N ASN A 201 14.27 -4.22 -5.30
CA ASN A 201 14.38 -5.66 -5.55
C ASN A 201 13.03 -6.32 -5.90
N MET A 202 12.20 -5.61 -6.67
CA MET A 202 10.91 -6.13 -7.12
C MET A 202 11.10 -7.19 -8.21
N VAL A 203 10.16 -8.13 -8.28
CA VAL A 203 10.11 -9.08 -9.40
C VAL A 203 9.44 -8.38 -10.59
N PRO A 204 10.12 -8.20 -11.73
CA PRO A 204 9.54 -7.51 -12.87
C PRO A 204 8.36 -8.29 -13.44
N ASP A 205 7.29 -7.59 -13.85
CA ASP A 205 6.12 -8.12 -14.55
C ASP A 205 5.49 -9.36 -13.90
N ASN A 206 5.47 -9.40 -12.56
CA ASN A 206 4.91 -10.52 -11.81
C ASN A 206 3.38 -10.44 -11.62
N ALA A 207 2.75 -9.36 -12.07
CA ALA A 207 1.32 -9.15 -11.96
C ALA A 207 0.70 -8.55 -13.23
N LEU A 208 -0.59 -8.80 -13.43
CA LEU A 208 -1.37 -8.24 -14.54
C LEU A 208 -2.65 -7.59 -14.02
N LEU A 209 -3.01 -6.44 -14.57
CA LEU A 209 -4.36 -5.87 -14.46
C LEU A 209 -5.08 -6.15 -15.77
N ILE A 210 -6.24 -6.80 -15.70
CA ILE A 210 -6.98 -7.25 -16.89
C ILE A 210 -8.38 -6.68 -16.87
N ARG A 211 -8.79 -6.09 -18.00
CA ARG A 211 -10.17 -5.70 -18.28
C ARG A 211 -10.85 -6.68 -19.20
N THR A 212 -12.12 -6.94 -18.96
CA THR A 212 -12.91 -7.93 -19.69
C THR A 212 -14.07 -7.31 -20.47
N GLY A 213 -14.26 -5.99 -20.33
CA GLY A 213 -15.28 -5.23 -21.04
C GLY A 213 -16.69 -5.74 -20.71
N SER A 214 -17.42 -6.22 -21.72
CA SER A 214 -18.74 -6.83 -21.51
C SER A 214 -18.69 -8.31 -21.11
N THR A 215 -17.51 -8.92 -21.09
CA THR A 215 -17.35 -10.34 -20.73
C THR A 215 -17.35 -10.50 -19.22
N SER A 216 -18.11 -11.46 -18.71
CA SER A 216 -18.13 -11.77 -17.29
C SER A 216 -16.73 -12.25 -16.82
N PRO A 217 -16.08 -11.57 -15.86
CA PRO A 217 -14.70 -11.87 -15.47
C PRO A 217 -14.48 -13.31 -15.01
N ILE A 218 -15.45 -13.87 -14.27
CA ILE A 218 -15.37 -15.23 -13.75
C ILE A 218 -15.24 -16.28 -14.86
N THR A 219 -15.80 -16.02 -16.05
CA THR A 219 -15.73 -16.95 -17.19
C THR A 219 -14.33 -17.04 -17.79
N LEU A 220 -13.47 -16.05 -17.51
CA LEU A 220 -12.09 -15.99 -17.97
C LEU A 220 -11.08 -16.56 -16.97
N ARG A 221 -11.49 -16.85 -15.72
CA ARG A 221 -10.61 -17.42 -14.68
C ARG A 221 -9.87 -18.66 -15.18
N THR A 222 -10.59 -19.72 -15.54
CA THR A 222 -9.99 -21.00 -15.97
C THR A 222 -9.15 -20.88 -17.27
N PRO A 223 -9.59 -20.16 -18.32
CA PRO A 223 -8.73 -19.88 -19.48
C PRO A 223 -7.40 -19.21 -19.12
N ILE A 224 -7.42 -18.21 -18.23
CA ILE A 224 -6.23 -17.49 -17.79
C ILE A 224 -5.34 -18.41 -16.94
N GLU A 225 -5.90 -19.13 -15.97
CA GLU A 225 -5.16 -20.10 -15.15
C GLU A 225 -4.44 -21.15 -16.00
N LYS A 226 -5.08 -21.63 -17.08
CA LYS A 226 -4.47 -22.57 -18.01
C LYS A 226 -3.25 -21.99 -18.72
N ILE A 227 -3.29 -20.70 -19.12
CA ILE A 227 -2.15 -20.01 -19.72
C ILE A 227 -1.03 -19.83 -18.69
N LEU A 228 -1.38 -19.51 -17.45
CA LEU A 228 -0.46 -19.27 -16.34
C LEU A 228 0.07 -20.55 -15.69
N SER A 229 -0.29 -21.73 -16.20
CA SER A 229 0.14 -23.01 -15.64
C SER A 229 1.68 -23.07 -15.50
N GLY A 230 2.16 -23.35 -14.29
CA GLY A 230 3.59 -23.41 -13.96
C GLY A 230 4.21 -22.10 -13.48
N THR A 231 3.52 -20.96 -13.61
CA THR A 231 4.01 -19.66 -13.10
C THR A 231 3.81 -19.49 -11.60
N LYS A 232 2.89 -20.26 -11.00
CA LYS A 232 2.36 -20.10 -9.63
C LYS A 232 1.60 -18.79 -9.38
N ALA A 233 1.30 -18.02 -10.43
CA ALA A 233 0.44 -16.85 -10.32
C ALA A 233 -1.00 -17.26 -9.99
N SER A 234 -1.68 -16.48 -9.17
CA SER A 234 -3.11 -16.62 -8.90
C SER A 234 -3.93 -15.63 -9.72
N VAL A 235 -5.17 -16.00 -10.03
CA VAL A 235 -6.12 -15.19 -10.80
C VAL A 235 -7.26 -14.82 -9.87
N GLN A 236 -7.47 -13.51 -9.68
CA GLN A 236 -8.47 -13.01 -8.74
C GLN A 236 -9.39 -12.03 -9.45
N MET A 237 -10.67 -12.11 -9.16
CA MET A 237 -11.60 -11.06 -9.57
C MET A 237 -11.39 -9.85 -8.66
N THR A 238 -11.57 -8.64 -9.17
CA THR A 238 -11.40 -7.40 -8.37
C THR A 238 -12.69 -6.92 -7.71
N ASP A 239 -13.77 -7.70 -7.82
CA ASP A 239 -15.04 -7.38 -7.21
C ASP A 239 -14.96 -7.37 -5.67
N VAL A 240 -15.97 -6.75 -5.06
CA VAL A 240 -16.04 -6.61 -3.59
C VAL A 240 -16.07 -7.98 -2.91
N VAL A 241 -16.67 -9.00 -3.52
CA VAL A 241 -16.77 -10.35 -2.93
C VAL A 241 -15.39 -10.97 -2.80
N ALA A 242 -14.58 -10.88 -3.85
CA ALA A 242 -13.20 -11.36 -3.82
C ALA A 242 -12.33 -10.58 -2.82
N ARG A 243 -12.49 -9.24 -2.74
CA ARG A 243 -11.71 -8.42 -1.80
C ARG A 243 -12.04 -8.68 -0.33
N GLU A 244 -13.32 -8.89 -0.01
CA GLU A 244 -13.77 -9.14 1.37
C GLU A 244 -13.58 -10.61 1.81
N GLY A 245 -12.89 -11.44 1.00
CA GLY A 245 -12.62 -12.83 1.33
C GLY A 245 -13.86 -13.73 1.33
N LEU A 246 -14.90 -13.33 0.60
CA LEU A 246 -16.12 -14.13 0.44
C LEU A 246 -15.97 -15.21 -0.64
N ASP A 247 -14.89 -15.16 -1.43
CA ASP A 247 -14.47 -16.22 -2.33
C ASP A 247 -13.33 -17.03 -1.68
N PRO A 248 -13.60 -18.21 -1.07
CA PRO A 248 -12.61 -18.98 -0.34
C PRO A 248 -11.57 -19.67 -1.25
N ASP A 249 -11.82 -19.73 -2.56
CA ASP A 249 -10.92 -20.35 -3.53
C ASP A 249 -9.81 -19.38 -3.99
N VAL A 250 -9.88 -18.11 -3.58
CA VAL A 250 -8.93 -17.07 -3.99
C VAL A 250 -7.70 -17.09 -3.11
N VAL A 251 -6.60 -17.56 -3.69
CA VAL A 251 -5.26 -17.46 -3.09
C VAL A 251 -4.62 -16.14 -3.47
N GLN A 252 -4.18 -15.38 -2.47
CA GLN A 252 -3.35 -14.19 -2.61
C GLN A 252 -1.87 -14.56 -2.54
N THR A 253 -1.03 -13.76 -3.19
CA THR A 253 0.44 -13.90 -3.17
C THR A 253 1.04 -12.57 -2.76
N ALA A 254 1.72 -12.53 -1.63
CA ALA A 254 2.54 -11.42 -1.19
C ALA A 254 4.01 -11.73 -1.49
N VAL A 255 4.65 -10.86 -2.26
CA VAL A 255 6.10 -10.89 -2.52
C VAL A 255 6.71 -9.81 -1.66
N VAL A 256 7.20 -10.19 -0.48
CA VAL A 256 7.82 -9.24 0.45
C VAL A 256 9.21 -8.87 -0.05
N VAL A 257 9.50 -7.57 -0.06
CA VAL A 257 10.83 -7.03 -0.42
C VAL A 257 11.49 -6.36 0.78
N GLY A 258 12.74 -5.94 0.62
CA GLY A 258 13.55 -5.33 1.68
C GLY A 258 14.21 -6.35 2.59
N THR A 259 14.60 -5.92 3.78
CA THR A 259 15.48 -6.65 4.70
C THR A 259 14.92 -7.93 5.29
N VAL A 260 13.59 -8.08 5.30
CA VAL A 260 12.90 -9.28 5.78
C VAL A 260 12.45 -10.21 4.66
N ALA A 261 12.75 -9.87 3.39
CA ALA A 261 12.33 -10.63 2.23
C ALA A 261 12.73 -12.12 2.31
N ASP A 262 13.97 -12.41 2.72
CA ASP A 262 14.45 -13.79 2.84
C ASP A 262 13.78 -14.57 3.99
N ALA A 263 13.38 -13.86 5.05
CA ALA A 263 12.70 -14.48 6.20
C ALA A 263 11.23 -14.84 5.89
N VAL A 264 10.60 -14.09 4.98
CA VAL A 264 9.20 -14.32 4.58
C VAL A 264 9.11 -15.16 3.30
N GLY A 265 9.97 -14.91 2.33
CA GLY A 265 9.88 -15.46 1.00
C GLY A 265 8.57 -15.10 0.30
N THR A 266 8.06 -16.03 -0.50
CA THR A 266 6.72 -15.90 -1.12
C THR A 266 5.64 -16.31 -0.12
N PHE A 267 4.81 -15.36 0.28
CA PHE A 267 3.73 -15.58 1.24
C PHE A 267 2.39 -15.74 0.53
N ARG A 268 1.88 -16.97 0.47
CA ARG A 268 0.57 -17.26 -0.12
C ARG A 268 -0.46 -17.48 0.96
N TYR A 269 -1.66 -16.95 0.77
CA TYR A 269 -2.73 -17.04 1.78
C TYR A 269 -4.13 -16.93 1.16
N THR A 270 -5.15 -17.42 1.84
CA THR A 270 -6.55 -17.09 1.55
C THR A 270 -7.09 -16.16 2.63
N VAL A 271 -8.09 -15.34 2.28
CA VAL A 271 -8.74 -14.44 3.24
C VAL A 271 -9.87 -15.19 3.94
N LEU A 272 -9.96 -14.98 5.26
CA LEU A 272 -11.02 -15.51 6.11
C LEU A 272 -11.89 -14.35 6.64
N SER A 273 -13.06 -14.69 7.19
CA SER A 273 -13.93 -13.69 7.82
C SER A 273 -13.25 -12.98 8.99
N GLY A 274 -13.58 -11.70 9.20
CA GLY A 274 -13.12 -10.94 10.37
C GLY A 274 -11.68 -10.40 10.28
N GLY A 275 -11.10 -10.36 9.08
CA GLY A 275 -9.75 -9.86 8.84
C GLY A 275 -8.64 -10.87 9.13
N HIS A 276 -8.98 -12.12 9.38
CA HIS A 276 -8.03 -13.23 9.45
C HIS A 276 -7.63 -13.72 8.07
N ILE A 277 -6.48 -14.36 7.99
CA ILE A 277 -6.03 -15.04 6.77
C ILE A 277 -5.57 -16.45 7.12
N ALA A 278 -5.61 -17.36 6.14
CA ALA A 278 -5.02 -18.68 6.24
C ALA A 278 -3.80 -18.75 5.30
N PRO A 279 -2.57 -18.69 5.83
CA PRO A 279 -1.38 -18.90 5.03
C PRO A 279 -1.29 -20.33 4.49
N ASP A 280 -0.54 -20.51 3.40
CA ASP A 280 -0.28 -21.83 2.83
C ASP A 280 0.34 -22.74 3.91
N PRO A 281 -0.27 -23.91 4.23
CA PRO A 281 0.26 -24.81 5.24
C PRO A 281 1.72 -25.23 5.00
N ALA A 282 2.16 -25.31 3.74
CA ALA A 282 3.55 -25.58 3.41
C ALA A 282 4.47 -24.42 3.78
N TRP A 283 4.00 -23.18 3.63
CA TRP A 283 4.72 -22.00 4.09
C TRP A 283 4.82 -21.98 5.61
N GLU A 284 3.70 -22.24 6.31
CA GLU A 284 3.70 -22.28 7.79
C GLU A 284 4.67 -23.34 8.32
N ALA A 285 4.64 -24.56 7.78
CA ALA A 285 5.56 -25.62 8.20
C ALA A 285 7.03 -25.26 7.93
N ALA A 286 7.30 -24.54 6.84
CA ALA A 286 8.64 -24.12 6.46
C ALA A 286 9.16 -22.95 7.30
N HIS A 287 8.31 -22.00 7.70
CA HIS A 287 8.75 -20.73 8.30
C HIS A 287 8.38 -20.57 9.77
N ILE A 288 7.30 -21.18 10.26
CA ILE A 288 6.82 -20.98 11.63
C ILE A 288 7.27 -22.14 12.53
N THR A 289 7.65 -21.82 13.76
CA THR A 289 7.93 -22.82 14.79
C THR A 289 7.65 -22.27 16.18
N THR A 290 7.49 -23.18 17.14
CA THR A 290 7.38 -22.85 18.56
C THR A 290 8.69 -23.19 19.25
N GLN A 291 9.25 -22.26 20.02
CA GLN A 291 10.40 -22.53 20.89
C GLN A 291 10.20 -21.88 22.26
N THR A 292 10.87 -22.43 23.27
CA THR A 292 10.99 -21.78 24.57
C THR A 292 12.11 -20.76 24.52
N VAL A 293 11.80 -19.51 24.83
CA VAL A 293 12.76 -18.40 24.91
C VAL A 293 12.88 -17.89 26.35
N PRO A 294 13.98 -17.21 26.71
CA PRO A 294 14.13 -16.64 28.05
C PRO A 294 13.01 -15.63 28.36
N ILE A 295 12.60 -15.55 29.64
CA ILE A 295 11.55 -14.65 30.15
C ILE A 295 10.14 -14.98 29.63
N LEU A 296 9.89 -14.92 28.32
CA LEU A 296 8.56 -15.07 27.72
C LEU A 296 8.03 -16.52 27.69
N GLY A 297 8.90 -17.52 27.86
CA GLY A 297 8.51 -18.92 27.82
C GLY A 297 8.25 -19.40 26.39
N SER A 298 7.16 -20.13 26.16
CA SER A 298 6.86 -20.70 24.84
C SER A 298 6.31 -19.65 23.89
N VAL A 299 6.98 -19.42 22.77
CA VAL A 299 6.56 -18.45 21.74
C VAL A 299 6.52 -19.11 20.36
N THR A 300 5.51 -18.77 19.57
CA THR A 300 5.34 -19.22 18.18
C THR A 300 5.60 -18.05 17.24
N CYS A 301 6.64 -18.19 16.41
CA CYS A 301 7.18 -17.13 15.56
C CYS A 301 7.74 -17.70 14.25
N ASN A 302 8.17 -16.82 13.35
CA ASN A 302 9.06 -17.19 12.25
C ASN A 302 10.39 -17.72 12.80
N LYS A 303 10.90 -18.81 12.20
CA LYS A 303 12.18 -19.45 12.52
C LYS A 303 13.34 -18.47 12.51
N ALA A 304 13.32 -17.51 11.58
CA ALA A 304 14.38 -16.53 11.40
C ALA A 304 14.52 -15.56 12.59
N ILE A 305 13.46 -15.33 13.38
CA ILE A 305 13.51 -14.39 14.51
C ILE A 305 14.23 -14.97 15.73
N PHE A 306 14.24 -16.29 15.89
CA PHE A 306 14.62 -16.93 17.15
C PHE A 306 16.06 -16.65 17.59
N PRO A 307 17.09 -16.70 16.72
CA PRO A 307 18.46 -16.43 17.15
C PRO A 307 18.60 -15.07 17.85
N GLN A 308 18.08 -14.00 17.23
CA GLN A 308 18.16 -12.65 17.79
C GLN A 308 17.18 -12.42 18.94
N LEU A 309 15.99 -13.02 18.91
CA LEU A 309 15.03 -12.93 20.02
C LEU A 309 15.61 -13.55 21.29
N ILE A 310 16.22 -14.73 21.18
CA ILE A 310 16.87 -15.41 22.31
C ILE A 310 18.05 -14.58 22.84
N ALA A 311 18.88 -14.03 21.94
CA ALA A 311 20.00 -13.18 22.32
C ALA A 311 19.54 -11.90 23.03
N ALA A 312 18.50 -11.23 22.52
CA ALA A 312 17.92 -10.05 23.14
C ALA A 312 17.37 -10.35 24.54
N LEU A 313 16.62 -11.43 24.71
CA LEU A 313 16.04 -11.80 26.01
C LEU A 313 17.11 -12.24 27.02
N ASN A 314 18.17 -12.92 26.59
CA ASN A 314 19.33 -13.22 27.44
C ASN A 314 20.03 -11.94 27.90
N ASP A 315 20.22 -10.96 27.01
CA ASP A 315 20.81 -9.67 27.36
C ASP A 315 19.93 -8.89 28.34
N VAL A 316 18.61 -8.92 28.18
CA VAL A 316 17.66 -8.35 29.15
C VAL A 316 17.86 -8.97 30.54
N GLN A 317 18.01 -10.30 30.61
CA GLN A 317 18.30 -10.98 31.88
C GLN A 317 19.67 -10.57 32.45
N ALA A 318 20.70 -10.51 31.62
CA ALA A 318 22.06 -10.16 32.03
C ALA A 318 22.16 -8.73 32.57
N GLN A 319 21.32 -7.82 32.07
CA GLN A 319 21.21 -6.43 32.56
C GLN A 319 20.30 -6.28 33.79
N GLY A 320 19.74 -7.38 34.31
CA GLY A 320 18.84 -7.34 35.48
C GLY A 320 17.47 -6.74 35.19
N LEU A 321 17.04 -6.72 33.93
CA LEU A 321 15.78 -6.12 33.48
C LEU A 321 14.65 -7.15 33.31
N ALA A 322 14.87 -8.42 33.65
CA ALA A 322 13.91 -9.50 33.43
C ALA A 322 12.53 -9.23 34.05
N ASP A 323 12.49 -8.65 35.26
CA ASP A 323 11.26 -8.36 35.98
C ASP A 323 10.43 -7.22 35.35
N THR A 324 10.99 -6.49 34.39
CA THR A 324 10.27 -5.44 33.63
C THR A 324 9.46 -5.99 32.46
N ILE A 325 9.68 -7.25 32.08
CA ILE A 325 8.89 -7.95 31.07
C ILE A 325 7.93 -8.90 31.81
N HIS A 326 6.63 -8.74 31.57
CA HIS A 326 5.58 -9.53 32.18
C HIS A 326 5.10 -10.61 31.21
N PRO A 327 5.50 -11.89 31.37
CA PRO A 327 5.15 -12.94 30.40
C PRO A 327 3.63 -13.18 30.31
N GLY A 328 2.89 -12.89 31.37
CA GLY A 328 1.41 -12.97 31.39
C GLY A 328 0.72 -11.90 30.55
N GLU A 329 1.45 -10.89 30.07
CA GLU A 329 0.98 -9.81 29.21
C GLU A 329 1.56 -9.88 27.79
N TYR A 330 2.20 -10.99 27.44
CA TYR A 330 2.65 -11.24 26.07
C TYR A 330 1.45 -11.51 25.15
N ALA A 331 1.29 -10.72 24.09
CA ALA A 331 0.15 -10.82 23.16
C ALA A 331 0.48 -11.55 21.84
N GLY A 332 1.59 -12.29 21.82
CA GLY A 332 1.93 -13.21 20.73
C GLY A 332 2.87 -12.61 19.70
N CYS A 333 3.22 -13.45 18.74
CA CYS A 333 4.18 -13.12 17.68
C CYS A 333 3.64 -13.50 16.30
N TYR A 334 3.29 -14.78 16.11
CA TYR A 334 2.58 -15.22 14.93
C TYR A 334 1.06 -15.11 15.11
N TYR A 335 0.43 -14.21 14.34
CA TYR A 335 -1.02 -14.08 14.27
C TYR A 335 -1.43 -13.66 12.84
N PRO A 336 -1.80 -14.60 11.95
CA PRO A 336 -2.10 -14.33 10.56
C PRO A 336 -3.38 -13.52 10.38
N ARG A 337 -3.22 -12.21 10.19
CA ARG A 337 -4.31 -11.26 9.96
C ARG A 337 -3.88 -10.03 9.18
N PHE A 338 -4.87 -9.32 8.65
CA PHE A 338 -4.72 -7.92 8.27
C PHE A 338 -4.68 -7.02 9.52
N ILE A 339 -4.23 -5.78 9.33
CA ILE A 339 -4.46 -4.73 10.33
C ILE A 339 -5.95 -4.43 10.41
N ALA A 340 -6.46 -4.26 11.63
CA ALA A 340 -7.87 -4.04 11.88
C ALA A 340 -8.44 -2.87 11.05
N GLY A 341 -9.52 -3.15 10.31
CA GLY A 341 -10.18 -2.17 9.43
C GLY A 341 -9.43 -1.87 8.13
N THR A 342 -8.48 -2.72 7.73
CA THR A 342 -7.69 -2.59 6.49
C THR A 342 -7.58 -3.92 5.75
N THR A 343 -6.99 -3.90 4.56
CA THR A 343 -6.56 -5.08 3.80
C THR A 343 -5.03 -5.19 3.73
N SER A 344 -4.31 -4.47 4.59
CA SER A 344 -2.85 -4.47 4.65
C SER A 344 -2.39 -5.57 5.62
N LEU A 345 -1.43 -6.39 5.18
CA LEU A 345 -0.89 -7.46 6.01
C LEU A 345 -0.18 -6.88 7.24
N SER A 346 -0.43 -7.46 8.41
CA SER A 346 0.31 -7.12 9.63
C SER A 346 1.64 -7.89 9.66
N ASN A 347 2.69 -7.31 10.22
CA ASN A 347 3.95 -8.05 10.44
C ASN A 347 3.80 -9.28 11.35
N HIS A 348 2.76 -9.34 12.19
CA HIS A 348 2.39 -10.56 12.92
C HIS A 348 1.98 -11.71 11.99
N ALA A 349 1.47 -11.41 10.80
CA ALA A 349 1.10 -12.43 9.83
C ALA A 349 2.30 -13.19 9.25
N PHE A 350 3.49 -12.60 9.33
CA PHE A 350 4.74 -13.24 8.94
C PHE A 350 5.48 -13.89 10.12
N GLY A 351 4.98 -13.72 11.35
CA GLY A 351 5.66 -14.17 12.57
C GLY A 351 6.94 -13.37 12.87
N LEU A 352 6.98 -12.11 12.44
CA LEU A 352 8.15 -11.22 12.56
C LEU A 352 7.97 -10.08 13.57
N ALA A 353 6.78 -9.98 14.16
CA ALA A 353 6.48 -9.01 15.22
C ALA A 353 6.16 -9.71 16.52
N LEU A 354 6.25 -9.00 17.65
CA LEU A 354 5.95 -9.49 18.99
C LEU A 354 5.44 -8.34 19.87
N ASP A 355 4.38 -8.63 20.63
CA ASP A 355 3.77 -7.68 21.55
C ASP A 355 4.11 -8.04 23.00
N ILE A 356 4.94 -7.20 23.65
CA ILE A 356 5.38 -7.38 25.04
C ILE A 356 4.60 -6.41 25.95
N ASN A 357 4.23 -6.89 27.15
CA ASN A 357 3.50 -6.10 28.16
C ASN A 357 2.28 -5.37 27.57
N ALA A 358 1.49 -6.06 26.76
CA ALA A 358 0.47 -5.45 25.91
C ALA A 358 -0.67 -4.78 26.69
N ILE A 359 -0.93 -5.20 27.93
CA ILE A 359 -2.02 -4.65 28.75
C ILE A 359 -1.71 -3.19 29.13
N GLU A 360 -0.47 -2.92 29.56
CA GLU A 360 -0.03 -1.59 29.98
C GLU A 360 0.53 -0.71 28.85
N ASN A 361 0.81 -1.30 27.67
CA ASN A 361 1.43 -0.64 26.51
C ASN A 361 0.53 -0.58 25.28
N GLN A 362 -0.74 -0.26 25.47
CA GLN A 362 -1.70 -0.17 24.36
C GLN A 362 -1.26 0.85 23.30
N ARG A 363 -1.56 0.54 22.03
CA ARG A 363 -1.35 1.45 20.90
C ARG A 363 -2.00 2.81 21.13
N GLY A 364 -1.30 3.87 20.74
CA GLY A 364 -1.71 5.26 20.94
C GLY A 364 -1.41 5.82 22.34
N THR A 365 -0.79 5.05 23.22
CA THR A 365 -0.30 5.53 24.53
C THR A 365 1.20 5.79 24.49
N ALA A 366 1.73 6.55 25.46
CA ALA A 366 3.19 6.76 25.55
C ALA A 366 3.99 5.47 25.86
N GLY A 367 3.30 4.43 26.34
CA GLY A 367 3.93 3.20 26.81
C GLY A 367 4.75 3.37 28.10
N ARG A 368 5.10 2.23 28.67
CA ARG A 368 5.90 2.04 29.88
C ARG A 368 6.97 0.96 29.72
N ILE A 369 7.14 0.37 28.54
CA ILE A 369 8.27 -0.53 28.27
C ILE A 369 9.58 0.12 28.72
N ASP A 370 10.35 -0.63 29.50
CA ASP A 370 11.64 -0.20 30.00
C ASP A 370 12.59 0.16 28.84
N ARG A 371 13.24 1.32 28.90
CA ARG A 371 14.07 1.82 27.79
C ARG A 371 15.38 1.06 27.63
N GLY A 372 15.84 0.36 28.66
CA GLY A 372 16.90 -0.62 28.56
C GLY A 372 16.48 -1.81 27.69
N VAL A 373 15.26 -2.33 27.88
CA VAL A 373 14.68 -3.38 27.02
C VAL A 373 14.61 -2.91 25.58
N VAL A 374 14.06 -1.71 25.32
CA VAL A 374 13.99 -1.13 23.97
C VAL A 374 15.38 -1.07 23.32
N THR A 375 16.37 -0.55 24.06
CA THR A 375 17.75 -0.42 23.57
C THR A 375 18.37 -1.77 23.22
N ILE A 376 18.14 -2.80 24.03
CA ILE A 376 18.64 -4.15 23.79
C ILE A 376 17.99 -4.75 22.54
N PHE A 377 16.65 -4.67 22.42
CA PHE A 377 15.95 -5.17 21.23
C PHE A 377 16.43 -4.47 19.95
N LYS A 378 16.60 -3.15 19.98
CA LYS A 378 17.16 -2.40 18.84
C LYS A 378 18.56 -2.84 18.44
N ARG A 379 19.43 -3.11 19.42
CA ARG A 379 20.77 -3.66 19.16
C ARG A 379 20.71 -5.02 18.44
N TRP A 380 19.68 -5.81 18.71
CA TRP A 380 19.44 -7.11 18.09
C TRP A 380 18.58 -7.06 16.83
N GLY A 381 18.50 -5.89 16.16
CA GLY A 381 17.87 -5.77 14.85
C GLY A 381 16.35 -5.67 14.88
N PHE A 382 15.75 -5.33 16.02
CA PHE A 382 14.33 -5.02 16.11
C PHE A 382 14.09 -3.51 16.01
N THR A 383 12.98 -3.10 15.42
CA THR A 383 12.40 -1.76 15.64
C THR A 383 11.39 -1.84 16.77
N TRP A 384 11.09 -0.68 17.36
CA TRP A 384 10.11 -0.57 18.44
C TRP A 384 9.00 0.38 18.04
N GLY A 385 7.76 -0.10 18.13
CA GLY A 385 6.59 0.64 17.68
C GLY A 385 6.32 1.92 18.48
N GLY A 386 6.94 2.04 19.66
CA GLY A 386 6.85 3.25 20.46
C GLY A 386 7.50 4.49 19.83
N ASP A 387 8.39 4.33 18.84
CA ASP A 387 9.01 5.44 18.11
C ASP A 387 8.14 5.98 16.96
N TRP A 388 7.08 5.26 16.58
CA TRP A 388 6.24 5.63 15.45
C TRP A 388 5.37 6.84 15.76
N ARG A 389 5.00 7.57 14.69
CA ARG A 389 4.11 8.73 14.80
C ARG A 389 2.77 8.36 15.44
N TYR A 390 2.20 7.22 15.05
CA TYR A 390 1.09 6.60 15.75
C TYR A 390 1.61 5.41 16.57
N THR A 391 2.20 5.78 17.71
CA THR A 391 2.93 4.93 18.63
C THR A 391 2.21 3.61 18.96
N ASP A 392 2.97 2.53 18.98
CA ASP A 392 2.55 1.17 19.34
C ASP A 392 3.55 0.56 20.33
N PRO A 393 3.54 1.00 21.60
CA PRO A 393 4.66 0.76 22.50
C PRO A 393 4.80 -0.69 22.96
N MET A 394 3.78 -1.54 22.80
CA MET A 394 3.91 -2.99 23.04
C MET A 394 4.68 -3.70 21.92
N HIS A 395 4.70 -3.12 20.72
CA HIS A 395 5.11 -3.79 19.49
C HIS A 395 6.61 -3.69 19.26
N PHE A 396 7.23 -4.83 19.00
CA PHE A 396 8.57 -4.95 18.45
C PHE A 396 8.50 -5.76 17.18
N GLU A 397 9.28 -5.40 16.17
CA GLU A 397 9.34 -6.17 14.93
C GLU A 397 10.76 -6.32 14.42
N MET A 398 11.04 -7.49 13.85
CA MET A 398 12.31 -7.77 13.23
C MET A 398 12.47 -6.88 12.00
N ASN A 399 13.49 -6.05 12.04
CA ASN A 399 13.84 -5.13 10.95
C ASN A 399 15.01 -5.65 10.14
N THR A 400 16.01 -6.24 10.79
CA THR A 400 17.20 -6.78 10.13
C THR A 400 17.54 -8.12 10.75
N LEU A 401 17.99 -9.06 9.92
CA LEU A 401 18.56 -10.32 10.40
C LEU A 401 19.91 -10.05 11.04
N VAL A 402 19.99 -10.18 12.36
CA VAL A 402 21.24 -10.09 13.11
C VAL A 402 21.65 -11.49 13.54
N ASN A 403 22.83 -11.93 13.12
CA ASN A 403 23.37 -13.22 13.55
C ASN A 403 24.12 -13.04 14.89
N PRO A 404 23.65 -13.63 16.00
CA PRO A 404 24.39 -13.63 17.26
C PRO A 404 25.66 -14.47 17.08
N GLN A 405 26.83 -13.81 17.08
CA GLN A 405 28.12 -14.50 17.10
C GLN A 405 28.46 -15.01 18.49
#